data_AF-A0A0Q7IT25-F1
#
_entry.id   AF-A0A0Q7IT25-F1
#
_cell.length_a   1.000
_cell.length_b   1.000
_cell.length_c   1.000
_cell.angle_alpha   90.00
_cell.angle_beta   90.00
_cell.angle_gamma   90.00
#
_symmetry.space_group_name_H-M   'P 1'
#
loop_
_entity.id
_entity.type
_entity.pdbx_description
1 polymer ?
#
loop_
_entity_poly.entity_id
_entity_poly.type
_entity_poly.pdbx_seq_one_letter_code
_entity_poly.pdbx_strand_id
1 'polypeptide(L)'
;MQDVHVWGIFVADNSGRFPNFFPIGLYTTREKAVEEINELPKDMNYQLLELPLNRKFPYYHKKSGKLVGMDNIYHEHFHFKGE
;
A
#
# COMPACT_ATOMS: atom_id res chain seq x y z
N MET A 1 0.73 -24.39 -3.49
CA MET A 1 -0.13 -23.58 -2.59
C MET A 1 -0.48 -22.32 -3.36
N GLN A 2 -1.75 -21.94 -3.43
CA GLN A 2 -2.11 -20.62 -3.97
C GLN A 2 -1.50 -19.56 -3.05
N ASP A 3 -0.85 -18.56 -3.65
CA ASP A 3 -0.37 -17.40 -2.91
C ASP A 3 -1.59 -16.65 -2.38
N VAL A 4 -1.81 -16.69 -1.07
CA VAL A 4 -2.89 -15.97 -0.41
C VAL A 4 -2.40 -14.54 -0.15
N HIS A 5 -3.14 -13.56 -0.63
CA HIS A 5 -2.84 -12.14 -0.45
C HIS A 5 -4.06 -11.40 0.09
N VAL A 6 -3.81 -10.19 0.61
CA VAL A 6 -4.83 -9.21 0.96
C VAL A 6 -4.48 -7.88 0.29
N TRP A 7 -5.49 -7.07 0.08
CA TRP A 7 -5.40 -5.76 -0.54
C TRP A 7 -5.45 -4.69 0.55
N GLY A 8 -4.34 -4.00 0.77
CA GLY A 8 -4.22 -2.98 1.80
C GLY A 8 -4.32 -1.57 1.24
N ILE A 9 -5.24 -0.76 1.78
CA ILE A 9 -5.35 0.66 1.45
C ILE A 9 -4.45 1.43 2.40
N PHE A 10 -3.66 2.33 1.85
CA PHE A 10 -2.83 3.27 2.58
C PHE A 10 -3.17 4.70 2.20
N VAL A 11 -3.26 5.60 3.17
CA VAL A 11 -3.28 7.04 2.91
C VAL A 11 -1.85 7.56 2.81
N ALA A 12 -1.58 8.34 1.76
CA ALA A 12 -0.31 9.00 1.52
C ALA A 12 -0.46 10.50 1.79
N ASP A 13 0.11 10.95 2.90
CA ASP A 13 0.19 12.37 3.26
C ASP A 13 1.40 13.03 2.58
N ASN A 14 1.16 14.18 1.95
CA ASN A 14 2.18 14.99 1.30
C ASN A 14 2.70 16.13 2.18
N SER A 15 2.35 16.18 3.47
CA SER A 15 2.80 17.22 4.42
C SER A 15 4.33 17.25 4.66
N GLY A 16 5.07 16.26 4.17
CA GLY A 16 6.51 16.14 4.35
C GLY A 16 6.94 15.74 5.76
N ARG A 17 5.98 15.50 6.67
CA ARG A 17 6.25 15.06 8.04
C ARG A 17 6.12 13.55 8.13
N PHE A 18 7.16 12.87 8.57
CA PHE A 18 7.11 11.44 8.86
C PHE A 18 6.42 11.17 10.21
N PRO A 19 5.57 10.13 10.34
CA PRO A 19 5.10 9.22 9.28
C PRO A 19 4.10 9.91 8.33
N ASN A 20 4.14 9.56 7.05
CA ASN A 20 3.28 10.12 6.01
C ASN A 20 2.59 9.05 5.14
N PHE A 21 2.61 7.80 5.60
CA PHE A 21 2.06 6.65 4.90
C PHE A 21 1.47 5.69 5.93
N PHE A 22 0.15 5.49 5.90
CA PHE A 22 -0.57 4.80 6.97
C PHE A 22 -1.60 3.82 6.43
N PRO A 23 -1.69 2.59 6.96
CA PRO A 23 -2.72 1.65 6.56
C PRO A 23 -4.09 2.09 7.12
N ILE A 24 -5.12 2.02 6.29
CA ILE A 24 -6.50 2.39 6.67
C ILE A 24 -7.53 1.29 6.42
N GLY A 25 -7.19 0.25 5.65
CA GLY A 25 -8.08 -0.88 5.42
C GLY A 25 -7.38 -2.10 4.82
N LEU A 26 -7.94 -3.29 5.05
CA LEU A 26 -7.48 -4.57 4.50
C LEU A 26 -8.66 -5.35 3.93
N TYR A 27 -8.52 -5.82 2.69
CA TYR A 27 -9.60 -6.46 1.94
C TYR A 27 -9.14 -7.77 1.32
N THR A 28 -10.08 -8.70 1.16
CA THR A 28 -9.80 -10.01 0.55
C THR A 28 -9.69 -9.95 -0.97
N THR A 29 -10.21 -8.90 -1.60
CA THR A 29 -10.18 -8.71 -3.06
C THR A 29 -9.86 -7.26 -3.40
N ARG A 30 -9.30 -7.05 -4.58
CA ARG A 30 -8.96 -5.73 -5.11
C ARG A 30 -10.21 -4.86 -5.26
N GLU A 31 -11.29 -5.45 -5.77
CA GLU A 31 -12.53 -4.77 -6.11
C GLU A 31 -13.14 -4.11 -4.87
N LYS A 32 -13.21 -4.83 -3.75
CA LYS A 32 -13.72 -4.28 -2.48
C LYS A 32 -12.87 -3.12 -1.97
N ALA A 33 -11.55 -3.22 -2.11
CA ALA A 33 -10.65 -2.15 -1.71
C ALA A 33 -10.83 -0.90 -2.59
N VAL A 34 -11.02 -1.09 -3.90
CA VAL A 34 -11.26 0.01 -4.84
C VAL A 34 -12.63 0.65 -4.62
N GLU A 35 -13.67 -0.13 -4.34
CA GLU A 35 -14.98 0.38 -3.93
C GLU A 35 -14.84 1.32 -2.72
N GLU A 36 -14.13 0.90 -1.68
CA GLU A 36 -13.85 1.76 -0.52
C GLU A 36 -13.08 3.03 -0.92
N ILE A 37 -12.00 2.91 -1.70
CA ILE A 37 -11.19 4.07 -2.12
C ILE A 37 -12.05 5.13 -2.82
N ASN A 38 -13.04 4.72 -3.61
CA ASN A 38 -13.94 5.65 -4.29
C ASN A 38 -14.90 6.40 -3.36
N GLU A 39 -15.15 5.87 -2.15
CA GLU A 39 -15.98 6.49 -1.11
C GLU A 39 -15.15 7.37 -0.15
N LEU A 40 -13.83 7.25 -0.16
CA LEU A 40 -12.94 8.02 0.71
C LEU A 40 -12.87 9.52 0.32
N PRO A 41 -12.49 10.40 1.28
CA PRO A 41 -12.25 11.80 1.01
C PRO A 41 -11.27 12.06 -0.14
N LYS A 42 -11.65 12.92 -1.09
CA LYS A 42 -10.85 13.22 -2.29
C LYS A 42 -9.77 14.30 -2.07
N ASP A 43 -9.54 14.70 -0.82
CA ASP A 43 -8.53 15.70 -0.43
C ASP A 43 -7.15 15.06 -0.11
N MET A 44 -7.08 13.73 -0.17
CA MET A 44 -5.88 12.94 0.10
C MET A 44 -5.55 12.02 -1.08
N ASN A 45 -4.31 11.52 -1.09
CA ASN A 45 -3.90 10.47 -2.02
C ASN A 45 -3.93 9.13 -1.31
N TYR A 46 -4.24 8.08 -2.06
CA TYR A 46 -4.27 6.71 -1.55
C TYR A 46 -3.37 5.81 -2.38
N GLN A 47 -2.87 4.75 -1.76
CA GLN A 47 -2.20 3.67 -2.44
C GLN A 47 -2.86 2.35 -2.06
N LEU A 48 -2.95 1.45 -3.03
CA LEU A 48 -3.47 0.12 -2.83
C LEU A 48 -2.33 -0.88 -3.03
N LEU A 49 -2.04 -1.70 -2.03
CA LEU A 49 -0.93 -2.66 -2.05
C LEU A 49 -1.45 -4.10 -2.00
N GLU A 50 -0.91 -4.98 -2.82
CA GLU A 50 -1.12 -6.43 -2.73
C GLU A 50 -0.13 -7.04 -1.73
N LEU A 51 -0.60 -7.38 -0.54
CA LEU A 51 0.21 -7.86 0.58
C LEU A 51 0.12 -9.38 0.69
N PRO A 52 1.23 -10.13 0.60
CA PRO A 52 1.20 -11.57 0.74
C PRO A 52 0.99 -11.97 2.21
N LEU A 53 0.12 -12.95 2.46
CA LEU A 53 -0.10 -13.51 3.78
C LEU A 53 0.91 -14.62 4.08
N ASN A 54 1.35 -14.70 5.33
CA ASN A 54 2.29 -15.71 5.83
C ASN A 54 3.64 -15.76 5.06
N ARG A 55 3.97 -14.71 4.31
CA ARG A 55 5.23 -14.59 3.58
C ARG A 55 5.89 -13.25 3.89
N LYS A 56 7.20 -13.29 4.10
CA LYS A 56 8.00 -12.06 4.20
C LYS A 56 8.14 -11.45 2.80
N PHE A 57 8.07 -10.13 2.73
CA PHE A 57 8.32 -9.34 1.52
C PHE A 57 9.34 -8.19 1.71
N PRO A 58 10.32 -8.25 2.63
CA PRO A 58 11.27 -7.16 2.77
C PRO A 58 12.27 -7.12 1.62
N TYR A 59 12.64 -5.90 1.22
CA TYR A 59 13.78 -5.68 0.33
C TYR A 59 15.08 -5.59 1.15
N TYR A 60 15.99 -6.53 0.87
CA TYR A 60 17.34 -6.57 1.42
C TYR A 60 18.34 -5.99 0.41
N HIS A 61 18.98 -4.88 0.76
CA HIS A 61 19.97 -4.26 -0.10
C HIS A 61 21.27 -5.08 -0.09
N LYS A 62 21.53 -5.80 -1.20
CA LYS A 62 22.62 -6.80 -1.31
C LYS A 62 24.02 -6.29 -0.91
N LYS A 63 24.34 -5.02 -1.18
CA LYS A 63 25.67 -4.45 -0.87
C LYS A 63 25.83 -4.00 0.58
N SER A 64 24.74 -3.60 1.23
CA SER A 64 24.80 -3.04 2.60
C SER A 64 24.27 -3.98 3.67
N GLY A 65 23.59 -5.07 3.28
CA GLY A 65 22.93 -6.00 4.20
C GLY A 65 21.72 -5.40 4.92
N LYS A 66 21.32 -4.16 4.60
CA LYS A 66 20.24 -3.46 5.30
C LYS A 66 18.86 -3.87 4.76
N LEU A 67 17.90 -3.93 5.67
CA LEU A 67 16.47 -3.97 5.37
C LEU A 67 16.03 -2.55 5.04
N VAL A 68 15.63 -2.29 3.79
CA VAL A 68 15.40 -0.90 3.32
C VAL A 68 14.02 -0.67 2.72
N GLY A 69 13.13 -1.66 2.76
CA GLY A 69 11.75 -1.46 2.33
C GLY A 69 11.04 -2.76 1.98
N MET A 70 10.12 -2.66 1.03
CA MET A 70 9.30 -3.74 0.50
C MET A 70 9.87 -4.20 -0.85
N ASP A 71 9.90 -5.51 -1.09
CA ASP A 71 10.35 -6.12 -2.33
C ASP A 71 9.15 -6.63 -3.14
N ASN A 72 9.10 -6.29 -4.43
CA ASN A 72 8.10 -6.77 -5.40
C ASN A 72 6.65 -6.79 -4.90
N ILE A 73 6.23 -5.84 -4.04
CA ILE A 73 4.81 -5.61 -3.77
C ILE A 73 4.23 -4.83 -4.92
N TYR A 74 3.19 -5.41 -5.53
CA TYR A 74 2.35 -4.69 -6.47
C TYR A 74 1.63 -3.56 -5.73
N HIS A 75 1.64 -2.36 -6.32
CA HIS A 75 1.01 -1.20 -5.75
C HIS A 75 0.40 -0.31 -6.83
N GLU A 76 -0.75 0.27 -6.52
CA GLU A 76 -1.47 1.23 -7.36
C GLU A 76 -1.57 2.57 -6.64
N HIS A 77 -1.54 3.65 -7.40
CA HIS A 77 -1.67 5.01 -6.88
C HIS A 77 -3.02 5.61 -7.28
N PHE A 78 -3.74 6.15 -6.31
CA PHE A 78 -4.99 6.87 -6.48
C PHE A 78 -4.75 8.33 -6.10
N HIS A 79 -4.59 9.17 -7.12
CA HIS A 79 -4.33 10.59 -6.96
C HIS A 79 -5.64 11.37 -7.04
N PHE A 80 -6.15 11.80 -5.89
CA PHE A 80 -7.31 12.72 -5.84
C PHE A 80 -6.90 14.15 -5.54
N LYS A 81 -5.78 14.33 -4.81
CA LYS A 81 -5.23 15.65 -4.52
C LYS A 81 -4.35 16.12 -5.68
N GLY A 82 -4.89 17.01 -6.53
CA GLY A 82 -4.12 17.69 -7.58
C GLY A 82 -4.71 17.68 -8.99
N GLU A 83 -6.03 17.49 -9.16
CA GLU A 83 -6.77 18.03 -10.32
C GLU A 83 -7.36 19.41 -9.99
#